data_AF-A0A2W6ZGB8-F1
#
_entry.id   AF-A0A2W6ZGB8-F1
#
_cell.length_a   1.000
_cell.length_b   1.000
_cell.length_c   1.000
_cell.angle_alpha   90.00
_cell.angle_beta   90.00
_cell.angle_gamma   90.00
#
_symmetry.space_group_name_H-M   'P 1'
#
loop_
_entity.id
_entity.type
_entity.pdbx_description
1 polymer ?
#
loop_
_entity_poly.entity_id
_entity_poly.type
_entity_poly.pdbx_seq_one_letter_code
_entity_poly.pdbx_strand_id
1 'polypeptide(L)'
;MAAGLPSKAETLYTLDTFCSLQGKDAKPCIVTAVDVGDTTEYRHRIGAKEVIFRIIDEPFTRLELWDPAGKSWQTARLASVIFSLNAFCLNGTAFCVVNPNYLNSVREDLGRAVNGRDVLEVSFSKSGRVNASCYDDGCPDQGKFWAERAE
;
A
#
# COMPACT_ATOMS: atom_id res chain seq x y z
N MET A 1 -18.84 7.65 28.34
CA MET A 1 -18.91 7.10 26.98
C MET A 1 -18.96 8.27 26.02
N ALA A 2 -17.82 8.64 25.43
CA ALA A 2 -17.78 9.75 24.48
C ALA A 2 -18.14 9.19 23.10
N ALA A 3 -19.26 9.67 22.54
CA ALA A 3 -19.61 9.43 21.16
C ALA A 3 -18.59 10.17 20.27
N GLY A 4 -17.81 9.42 19.49
CA GLY A 4 -16.89 9.97 18.51
C GLY A 4 -17.65 10.83 17.51
N LEU A 5 -17.26 12.09 17.39
CA LEU A 5 -17.71 12.97 16.32
C LEU A 5 -17.44 12.28 14.96
N PRO A 6 -18.28 12.46 13.93
CA PRO A 6 -17.96 11.97 12.61
C PRO A 6 -16.64 12.62 12.19
N SER A 7 -15.58 11.83 12.09
CA SER A 7 -14.27 12.34 11.71
C SER A 7 -14.41 12.99 10.34
N LYS A 8 -14.30 14.32 10.35
CA LYS A 8 -14.40 15.13 9.14
C LYS A 8 -13.17 14.78 8.31
N ALA A 9 -13.40 14.28 7.11
CA ALA A 9 -12.33 13.97 6.17
C ALA A 9 -11.41 15.19 6.02
N GLU A 10 -10.15 15.09 6.43
CA GLU A 10 -9.16 16.17 6.39
C GLU A 10 -8.06 15.83 5.39
N THR A 11 -7.83 16.70 4.41
CA THR A 11 -6.72 16.50 3.46
C THR A 11 -5.39 16.72 4.18
N LEU A 12 -4.60 15.65 4.29
CA LEU A 12 -3.26 15.70 4.87
C LEU A 12 -2.26 16.32 3.89
N TYR A 13 -2.27 15.84 2.65
CA TYR A 13 -1.42 16.38 1.58
C TYR A 13 -1.95 16.00 0.19
N THR A 14 -1.46 16.73 -0.82
CA THR A 14 -1.62 16.39 -2.24
C THR A 14 -0.25 16.27 -2.88
N LEU A 15 -0.08 15.26 -3.73
CA LEU A 15 1.15 14.98 -4.44
C LEU A 15 0.88 14.78 -5.93
N ASP A 16 1.53 15.59 -6.77
CA ASP A 16 1.63 15.35 -8.21
C ASP A 16 2.70 14.30 -8.48
N THR A 17 2.32 13.20 -9.11
CA THR A 17 3.22 12.09 -9.42
C THR A 17 2.78 11.31 -10.65
N PHE A 18 3.31 10.09 -10.84
CA PHE A 18 2.92 9.16 -11.89
C PHE A 18 2.32 7.89 -11.29
N CYS A 19 1.23 7.40 -11.87
CA CYS A 19 0.60 6.14 -11.50
C CYS A 19 0.52 5.21 -12.72
N SER A 20 0.78 3.93 -12.50
CA SER A 20 0.61 2.87 -13.50
C SER A 20 -0.62 2.02 -13.15
N LEU A 21 -1.33 1.58 -14.19
CA LEU A 21 -2.47 0.66 -14.08
C LEU A 21 -2.20 -0.57 -14.94
N GLN A 22 -2.38 -1.76 -14.35
CA GLN A 22 -2.24 -3.04 -15.02
C GLN A 22 -0.89 -3.21 -15.73
N GLY A 23 0.20 -2.79 -15.10
CA GLY A 23 1.56 -2.87 -15.64
C GLY A 23 1.81 -2.02 -16.88
N LYS A 24 0.92 -1.07 -17.22
CA LYS A 24 1.10 -0.15 -18.36
C LYS A 24 2.03 1.00 -18.00
N ASP A 25 2.43 1.78 -19.00
CA ASP A 25 3.23 2.98 -18.77
C ASP A 25 2.58 3.92 -17.75
N ALA A 26 3.42 4.46 -16.87
CA ALA A 26 2.99 5.38 -15.83
C ALA A 26 2.48 6.69 -16.45
N LYS A 27 1.35 7.18 -15.94
CA LYS A 27 0.70 8.42 -16.39
C LYS A 27 0.65 9.43 -15.26
N PRO A 28 0.64 10.75 -15.56
CA PRO A 28 0.43 11.77 -14.56
C PRO A 28 -0.80 11.49 -13.70
N CYS A 29 -0.64 11.66 -12.40
CA CYS A 29 -1.55 11.21 -11.38
C CYS A 29 -1.48 12.17 -10.18
N ILE A 30 -2.62 12.55 -9.64
CA ILE A 30 -2.68 13.35 -8.41
C ILE A 30 -3.08 12.41 -7.28
N VAL A 31 -2.29 12.38 -6.22
CA VAL A 31 -2.57 11.62 -5.01
C VAL A 31 -3.00 12.58 -3.92
N THR A 32 -4.19 12.41 -3.37
CA THR A 32 -4.65 13.13 -2.18
C THR A 32 -4.73 12.15 -1.03
N ALA A 33 -3.92 12.38 0.00
CA ALA A 33 -4.03 11.68 1.26
C ALA A 33 -5.02 12.41 2.17
N VAL A 34 -5.98 11.67 2.71
CA VAL A 34 -7.07 12.20 3.51
C VAL A 34 -7.18 11.39 4.78
N ASP A 35 -7.11 12.05 5.93
CA ASP A 35 -7.45 11.46 7.20
C ASP A 35 -8.96 11.30 7.29
N VAL A 36 -9.42 10.08 7.51
CA VAL A 36 -10.83 9.72 7.67
C VAL A 36 -10.96 8.89 8.93
N GLY A 37 -10.83 9.57 10.07
CA GLY A 37 -10.97 8.97 11.39
C GLY A 37 -9.84 7.99 11.69
N ASP A 38 -10.16 6.71 11.81
CA ASP A 38 -9.16 5.68 12.16
C ASP A 38 -8.40 5.17 10.91
N THR A 39 -8.54 5.85 9.78
CA THR A 39 -7.99 5.41 8.49
C THR A 39 -7.41 6.58 7.72
N THR A 40 -6.33 6.33 6.98
CA THR A 40 -5.82 7.26 5.97
C THR A 40 -6.22 6.76 4.59
N GLU A 41 -7.05 7.52 3.89
CA GLU A 41 -7.45 7.26 2.50
C GLU A 41 -6.50 7.94 1.52
N TYR A 42 -6.04 7.20 0.53
CA TYR A 42 -5.21 7.69 -0.57
C TYR A 42 -6.03 7.63 -1.86
N ARG A 43 -6.42 8.81 -2.35
CA ARG A 43 -7.26 8.97 -3.54
C ARG A 43 -6.39 9.37 -4.72
N HIS A 44 -6.33 8.52 -5.73
CA HIS A 44 -5.46 8.67 -6.89
C HIS A 44 -6.29 9.00 -8.10
N ARG A 45 -6.09 10.19 -8.66
CA ARG A 45 -6.75 10.63 -9.88
C ARG A 45 -5.83 10.48 -11.07
N ILE A 46 -6.18 9.57 -11.98
CA ILE A 46 -5.43 9.24 -13.21
C ILE A 46 -6.30 9.62 -14.40
N GLY A 47 -6.18 10.85 -14.86
CA GLY A 47 -7.11 11.43 -15.85
C GLY A 47 -8.55 11.44 -15.31
N ALA A 48 -9.42 10.61 -15.91
CA ALA A 48 -10.82 10.45 -15.50
C ALA A 48 -11.06 9.26 -14.57
N LYS A 49 -10.04 8.44 -14.30
CA LYS A 49 -10.15 7.29 -13.39
C LYS A 49 -9.73 7.71 -11.99
N GLU A 50 -10.42 7.13 -11.01
CA GLU A 50 -10.07 7.26 -9.61
C GLU A 50 -9.75 5.87 -9.03
N VAL A 51 -8.63 5.76 -8.33
CA VAL A 51 -8.26 4.58 -7.56
C VAL A 51 -8.10 5.02 -6.12
N ILE A 52 -8.83 4.38 -5.22
CA ILE A 52 -8.78 4.70 -3.80
C ILE A 52 -8.31 3.45 -3.06
N PHE A 53 -7.33 3.63 -2.19
CA PHE A 53 -7.03 2.65 -1.16
C PHE A 53 -6.96 3.35 0.19
N ARG A 54 -7.09 2.59 1.27
CA ARG A 54 -6.91 3.10 2.63
C ARG A 54 -5.98 2.23 3.43
N ILE A 55 -5.29 2.86 4.36
CA ILE A 55 -4.49 2.20 5.39
C ILE A 55 -5.22 2.38 6.71
N ILE A 56 -5.33 1.29 7.46
CA ILE A 56 -5.96 1.24 8.78
C ILE A 56 -4.89 0.73 9.74
N ASP A 57 -4.41 1.55 10.66
CA ASP A 57 -3.27 1.17 11.51
C ASP A 57 -3.71 0.40 12.77
N GLU A 58 -4.91 0.67 13.29
CA GLU A 58 -5.40 0.04 14.51
C GLU A 58 -6.54 -0.97 14.26
N PRO A 59 -6.58 -2.08 15.03
CA PRO A 59 -5.57 -2.56 15.98
C PRO A 59 -4.39 -3.30 15.30
N PHE A 60 -4.35 -3.31 13.96
CA PHE A 60 -3.28 -3.86 13.15
C PHE A 60 -3.35 -3.26 11.74
N THR A 61 -2.18 -3.02 11.13
CA THR A 61 -2.09 -2.45 9.79
C THR A 61 -2.80 -3.32 8.75
N ARG A 62 -3.82 -2.74 8.11
CA ARG A 62 -4.55 -3.31 6.96
C ARG A 62 -4.49 -2.35 5.80
N LEU A 63 -4.43 -2.91 4.60
CA LEU A 63 -4.57 -2.16 3.36
C LEU A 63 -5.80 -2.65 2.60
N GLU A 64 -6.69 -1.73 2.24
CA GLU A 64 -7.92 -2.03 1.53
C GLU A 64 -8.08 -1.14 0.31
N LEU A 65 -8.53 -1.70 -0.80
CA LEU A 65 -8.85 -0.99 -2.03
C LEU A 65 -10.35 -0.81 -2.15
N TRP A 66 -10.78 0.35 -2.61
CA TRP A 66 -12.19 0.61 -2.91
C TRP A 66 -12.57 -0.08 -4.23
N ASP A 67 -13.58 -0.94 -4.18
CA ASP A 67 -14.23 -1.47 -5.37
C ASP A 67 -15.44 -0.57 -5.73
N PRO A 68 -15.38 0.21 -6.81
CA PRO A 68 -16.49 1.07 -7.21
C PRO A 68 -17.70 0.29 -7.73
N ALA A 69 -17.52 -0.94 -8.22
CA ALA A 69 -18.63 -1.75 -8.76
C ALA A 69 -19.50 -2.31 -7.62
N GLY A 70 -18.86 -2.92 -6.61
CA GLY A 70 -19.51 -3.43 -5.42
C GLY A 70 -19.75 -2.39 -4.32
N LYS A 71 -19.24 -1.15 -4.48
CA LYS A 71 -19.26 -0.07 -3.48
C LYS A 71 -18.80 -0.55 -2.10
N SER A 72 -17.68 -1.28 -2.09
CA SER A 72 -17.18 -1.94 -0.88
C SER A 72 -15.66 -1.85 -0.82
N TRP A 73 -15.12 -1.91 0.40
CA TRP A 73 -13.69 -2.04 0.62
C TRP A 73 -13.28 -3.50 0.52
N GLN A 74 -12.22 -3.75 -0.24
CA GLN A 74 -11.64 -5.07 -0.46
C GLN A 74 -10.23 -5.09 0.08
N THR A 75 -9.90 -6.07 0.90
CA THR A 75 -8.54 -6.27 1.39
C THR A 75 -7.56 -6.45 0.23
N ALA A 76 -6.47 -5.67 0.22
CA ALA A 76 -5.34 -5.89 -0.66
C ALA A 76 -4.73 -7.26 -0.35
N ARG A 77 -4.32 -8.01 -1.38
CA ARG A 77 -3.65 -9.30 -1.17
C ARG A 77 -2.14 -9.14 -1.06
N LEU A 78 -1.61 -8.12 -1.74
CA LEU A 78 -0.18 -7.87 -1.89
C LEU A 78 0.07 -6.37 -1.93
N ALA A 79 1.15 -5.92 -1.31
CA ALA A 79 1.74 -4.61 -1.52
C ALA A 79 3.24 -4.76 -1.70
N SER A 80 3.80 -4.13 -2.72
CA SER A 80 5.22 -4.26 -3.04
C SER A 80 5.83 -2.88 -3.30
N VAL A 81 7.02 -2.64 -2.75
CA VAL A 81 7.87 -1.52 -3.09
C VAL A 81 8.90 -2.02 -4.10
N ILE A 82 8.95 -1.41 -5.27
CA ILE A 82 9.94 -1.67 -6.30
C ILE A 82 10.90 -0.48 -6.34
N PHE A 83 12.08 -0.69 -5.81
CA PHE A 83 13.11 0.30 -5.56
C PHE A 83 13.73 0.87 -6.85
N SER A 84 13.91 0.06 -7.89
CA SER A 84 14.37 0.51 -9.22
C SER A 84 13.37 1.42 -9.93
N LEU A 85 12.08 1.20 -9.70
CA LEU A 85 10.99 1.98 -10.29
C LEU A 85 10.53 3.15 -9.42
N ASN A 86 11.06 3.26 -8.20
CA ASN A 86 10.53 4.14 -7.16
C ASN A 86 9.00 4.02 -7.04
N ALA A 87 8.49 2.78 -7.08
CA ALA A 87 7.05 2.52 -7.12
C ALA A 87 6.57 1.73 -5.91
N PHE A 88 5.43 2.14 -5.36
CA PHE A 88 4.61 1.33 -4.46
C PHE A 88 3.47 0.73 -5.27
N CYS A 89 3.32 -0.59 -5.22
CA CYS A 89 2.42 -1.37 -6.06
C CYS A 89 1.46 -2.20 -5.20
N LEU A 90 0.21 -2.33 -5.65
CA LEU A 90 -0.83 -3.10 -5.00
C LEU A 90 -1.29 -4.25 -5.91
N ASN A 91 -1.47 -5.43 -5.29
CA ASN A 91 -1.87 -6.66 -5.96
C ASN A 91 -0.96 -6.96 -7.17
N GLY A 92 0.37 -6.93 -6.95
CA GLY A 92 1.37 -6.96 -8.01
C GLY A 92 1.39 -5.65 -8.78
N THR A 93 1.46 -5.68 -10.11
CA THR A 93 1.47 -4.46 -10.96
C THR A 93 0.08 -3.97 -11.36
N ALA A 94 -0.98 -4.46 -10.70
CA ALA A 94 -2.35 -4.06 -11.01
C ALA A 94 -2.57 -2.55 -10.83
N PHE A 95 -1.94 -1.98 -9.81
CA PHE A 95 -1.88 -0.54 -9.58
C PHE A 95 -0.54 -0.19 -8.94
N CYS A 96 0.16 0.80 -9.46
CA CYS A 96 1.39 1.31 -8.87
C CYS A 96 1.39 2.84 -8.82
N VAL A 97 2.01 3.38 -7.78
CA VAL A 97 2.23 4.80 -7.57
C VAL A 97 3.72 5.02 -7.48
N VAL A 98 4.25 5.84 -8.38
CA VAL A 98 5.65 6.28 -8.30
C VAL A 98 5.72 7.33 -7.19
N ASN A 99 6.59 7.16 -6.21
CA ASN A 99 6.84 8.18 -5.19
C ASN A 99 8.30 8.10 -4.73
N PRO A 100 9.21 8.79 -5.43
CA PRO A 100 10.63 8.73 -5.11
C PRO A 100 10.95 9.29 -3.73
N ASN A 101 10.24 10.32 -3.27
CA ASN A 101 10.51 10.94 -1.99
C ASN A 101 10.19 10.02 -0.81
N TYR A 102 9.01 9.39 -0.82
CA TYR A 102 8.63 8.45 0.22
C TYR A 102 9.55 7.23 0.26
N LEU A 103 9.93 6.70 -0.91
CA LEU A 103 10.74 5.49 -0.97
C LEU A 103 12.21 5.70 -0.64
N ASN A 104 12.72 6.92 -0.81
CA ASN A 104 14.04 7.29 -0.27
C ASN A 104 14.03 7.22 1.26
N SER A 105 13.01 7.77 1.91
CA SER A 105 12.87 7.66 3.38
C SER A 105 12.71 6.21 3.84
N VAL A 106 11.94 5.38 3.11
CA VAL A 106 11.83 3.94 3.42
C VAL A 106 13.18 3.23 3.31
N ARG A 107 14.02 3.57 2.31
CA ARG A 107 15.37 3.01 2.20
C ARG A 107 16.28 3.47 3.34
N GLU A 108 16.19 4.72 3.76
CA GLU A 108 16.96 5.26 4.88
C GLU A 108 16.57 4.58 6.20
N ASP A 109 15.28 4.45 6.48
CA ASP A 109 14.76 3.82 7.70
C ASP A 109 15.09 2.33 7.79
N LEU A 110 14.95 1.59 6.68
CA LEU A 110 15.28 0.16 6.63
C LEU A 110 16.78 -0.10 6.52
N GLY A 111 17.56 0.89 6.09
CA GLY A 111 19.01 0.90 6.04
C GLY A 111 19.61 -0.35 5.40
N ARG A 112 20.48 -1.06 6.14
CA ARG A 112 21.19 -2.24 5.62
C ARG A 112 20.28 -3.41 5.27
N ALA A 113 19.05 -3.47 5.80
CA ALA A 113 18.14 -4.60 5.57
C ALA A 113 17.66 -4.69 4.10
N VAL A 114 17.62 -3.55 3.40
CA VAL A 114 17.21 -3.45 1.98
C VAL A 114 18.38 -3.14 1.04
N ASN A 115 19.61 -3.11 1.54
CA ASN A 115 20.76 -2.76 0.69
C ASN A 115 21.01 -3.83 -0.38
N GLY A 116 21.10 -3.41 -1.64
CA GLY A 116 21.22 -4.30 -2.80
C GLY A 116 19.94 -5.04 -3.18
N ARG A 117 18.80 -4.73 -2.55
CA ARG A 117 17.48 -5.30 -2.85
C ARG A 117 16.71 -4.41 -3.81
N ASP A 118 15.97 -5.01 -4.73
CA ASP A 118 15.12 -4.28 -5.66
C ASP A 118 13.64 -4.31 -5.25
N VAL A 119 13.18 -5.40 -4.64
CA VAL A 119 11.77 -5.53 -4.26
C VAL A 119 11.64 -5.83 -2.77
N LEU A 120 10.80 -5.05 -2.09
CA LEU A 120 10.25 -5.36 -0.77
C LEU A 120 8.76 -5.65 -0.92
N GLU A 121 8.28 -6.78 -0.46
CA GLU A 121 6.90 -7.19 -0.61
C GLU A 121 6.25 -7.57 0.71
N VAL A 122 4.96 -7.25 0.84
CA VAL A 122 4.11 -7.59 1.98
C VAL A 122 2.86 -8.27 1.47
N SER A 123 2.62 -9.50 1.94
CA SER A 123 1.36 -10.22 1.68
C SER A 123 0.38 -10.02 2.82
N PHE A 124 -0.91 -9.96 2.50
CA PHE A 124 -1.98 -9.84 3.49
C PHE A 124 -2.91 -11.05 3.43
N SER A 125 -3.32 -11.51 4.61
CA SER A 125 -4.35 -12.54 4.78
C SER A 125 -5.73 -12.02 4.36
N LYS A 126 -6.72 -12.92 4.25
CA LYS A 126 -8.12 -12.56 3.94
C LYS A 126 -8.75 -11.58 4.93
N SER A 127 -8.21 -11.45 6.15
CA SER A 127 -8.66 -10.48 7.15
C SER A 127 -7.89 -9.14 7.10
N GLY A 128 -7.02 -8.96 6.11
CA GLY A 128 -6.19 -7.76 5.93
C GLY A 128 -4.96 -7.70 6.82
N ARG A 129 -4.71 -8.71 7.65
CA ARG A 129 -3.50 -8.77 8.47
C ARG A 129 -2.29 -9.09 7.61
N VAL A 130 -1.19 -8.39 7.83
CA VAL A 130 0.12 -8.74 7.27
C VAL A 130 0.44 -10.21 7.61
N ASN A 131 0.77 -10.98 6.57
CA ASN A 131 1.02 -12.41 6.64
C ASN A 131 2.50 -12.75 6.46
N ALA A 132 3.23 -12.00 5.62
CA ALA A 132 4.67 -12.13 5.43
C ALA A 132 5.26 -10.85 4.84
N SER A 133 6.53 -10.57 5.16
CA SER A 133 7.37 -9.57 4.50
C SER A 133 8.56 -10.27 3.86
N CYS A 134 8.81 -9.99 2.57
CA CYS A 134 9.71 -10.73 1.70
C CYS A 134 10.58 -9.77 0.87
N TYR A 135 11.76 -10.24 0.42
CA TYR A 135 12.69 -9.47 -0.42
C TYR A 135 13.04 -10.25 -1.70
N ASP A 136 13.07 -9.58 -2.86
CA ASP A 136 13.47 -10.08 -4.20
C ASP A 136 12.93 -11.49 -4.57
N ASP A 137 11.73 -11.56 -5.15
CA ASP A 137 11.00 -12.79 -5.57
C ASP A 137 10.74 -13.83 -4.45
N GLY A 138 11.06 -13.49 -3.20
CA GLY A 138 11.08 -14.43 -2.08
C GLY A 138 9.81 -14.51 -1.24
N CYS A 139 8.63 -14.70 -1.83
CA CYS A 139 7.41 -15.05 -1.07
C CYS A 139 6.82 -16.36 -1.64
N PRO A 140 7.41 -17.54 -1.33
CA PRO A 140 6.83 -18.80 -1.76
C PRO A 140 5.43 -18.96 -1.14
N ASP A 141 4.50 -19.44 -1.96
CA ASP A 141 3.13 -19.75 -1.63
C ASP A 141 2.98 -20.36 -0.22
N GLN A 142 1.96 -19.90 0.48
CA GLN A 142 1.69 -20.20 1.89
C GLN A 142 1.83 -21.68 2.23
N GLY A 143 2.90 -22.04 2.93
CA GLY A 143 3.06 -23.37 3.49
C GLY A 143 4.41 -23.55 4.17
N LYS A 144 4.45 -23.28 5.48
CA LYS A 144 5.57 -23.56 6.41
C LYS A 144 6.77 -22.60 6.32
N PHE A 145 6.75 -21.53 7.11
CA PHE A 145 8.00 -20.95 7.62
C PHE A 145 7.90 -20.38 9.05
N TRP A 146 6.70 -20.27 9.62
CA TRP A 146 6.49 -19.69 10.97
C TRP A 146 6.09 -20.71 12.05
N ALA A 147 6.46 -21.99 11.89
CA ALA A 147 6.29 -22.99 12.94
C ALA A 147 7.58 -23.29 13.74
N GLU A 148 8.73 -22.69 13.40
CA GLU A 148 10.04 -23.12 13.97
C GLU A 148 10.90 -21.98 14.54
N ARG A 149 10.29 -20.91 15.09
CA ARG A 149 11.02 -20.01 16.02
C ARG A 149 10.13 -19.54 17.17
N ALA A 150 9.52 -20.49 17.85
CA ALA A 150 9.00 -20.30 19.20
C ALA A 150 9.61 -21.37 20.11
N GLU A 151 10.94 -21.33 20.26
CA GLU A 151 11.68 -21.89 21.41
C GLU A 151 12.80 -20.91 21.79
#